data_AF-A0A0N4WK74-F1
#
_entry.id   AF-A0A0N4WK74-F1
#
_cell.length_a   1.000
_cell.length_b   1.000
_cell.length_c   1.000
_cell.angle_alpha   90.00
_cell.angle_beta   90.00
_cell.angle_gamma   90.00
#
_symmetry.space_group_name_H-M   'P 1'
#
loop_
_entity.id
_entity.type
_entity.pdbx_description
1 polymer ?
#
loop_
_entity_poly.entity_id
_entity_poly.type
_entity_poly.pdbx_seq_one_letter_code
_entity_poly.pdbx_strand_id
1 'polypeptide(L)'
;MKSELPMLAAYISYLVLFFYFPLKFLFAWELNCACSFIITCETTRMAMKLHSFLRENMSRAISKKTSGATVQPGATSDWPTVEQYVYFMFCPSFIYRDEYPRTDTRCVRKAAIHFFHCFILIEFVNLQFTQYVFPWMDSQDYTSLSVRDIVLSLFAGILPGMICLVSLFYGLLHSWLNGFSELMRFGDRQFYMNWWHADNMAEYYRNWNLVVHDWLYAYVYRDVSKLILELIEPSKYVNGLDEKKTSFRSASMRQTAPRLGRL
;
A
#
# COMPACT_ATOMS: atom_id res chain seq x y z
N MET A 1 9.54 27.89 5.24
CA MET A 1 9.01 27.45 3.93
C MET A 1 10.03 27.52 2.79
N LYS A 2 10.78 28.63 2.59
CA LYS A 2 11.80 28.73 1.52
C LYS A 2 12.94 27.71 1.60
N SER A 3 13.27 27.16 2.78
CA SER A 3 14.32 26.15 2.99
C SER A 3 13.94 24.72 2.59
N GLU A 4 12.64 24.42 2.46
CA GLU A 4 12.14 23.05 2.21
C GLU A 4 11.78 22.80 0.75
N LEU A 5 11.63 23.87 -0.05
CA LEU A 5 11.35 23.83 -1.48
C LEU A 5 12.33 22.95 -2.29
N PRO A 6 13.66 23.02 -2.08
CA PRO A 6 14.59 22.17 -2.84
C PRO A 6 14.44 20.68 -2.51
N MET A 7 14.15 20.32 -1.26
CA MET A 7 13.89 18.92 -0.88
C MET A 7 12.60 18.40 -1.51
N LEU A 8 11.54 19.22 -1.53
CA LEU A 8 10.29 18.86 -2.19
C LEU A 8 10.48 18.70 -3.71
N ALA A 9 11.19 19.62 -4.35
CA ALA A 9 11.49 19.53 -5.77
C ALA A 9 12.34 18.28 -6.09
N ALA A 10 13.34 17.97 -5.27
CA ALA A 10 14.15 16.76 -5.41
C ALA A 10 13.29 15.49 -5.25
N TYR A 11 12.36 15.47 -4.30
CA TYR A 11 11.45 14.35 -4.08
C TYR A 11 10.50 14.13 -5.26
N ILE A 12 9.86 15.20 -5.76
CA ILE A 12 8.97 15.13 -6.93
C ILE A 12 9.76 14.66 -8.16
N SER A 13 10.96 15.23 -8.38
CA SER A 13 11.83 14.83 -9.49
C SER A 13 12.22 13.36 -9.39
N TYR A 14 12.55 12.88 -8.19
CA TYR A 14 12.84 11.48 -7.95
C TYR A 14 11.67 10.59 -8.32
N LEU A 15 10.44 10.90 -7.88
CA LEU A 15 9.26 10.10 -8.20
C LEU A 15 8.99 10.08 -9.70
N VAL A 16 9.08 11.22 -10.39
CA VAL A 16 8.88 11.32 -11.83
C VAL A 16 9.89 10.44 -12.58
N LEU A 17 11.17 10.53 -12.21
CA LEU A 17 12.23 9.70 -12.80
C LEU A 17 12.01 8.21 -12.49
N PHE A 18 11.56 7.90 -11.28
CA PHE A 18 11.31 6.54 -10.83
C PHE A 18 10.21 5.83 -11.63
N PHE A 19 9.20 6.55 -12.12
CA PHE A 19 8.22 6.01 -13.07
C PHE A 19 8.69 6.09 -14.53
N TYR A 20 9.41 7.14 -14.91
CA TYR A 20 9.87 7.34 -16.29
C TYR A 20 10.80 6.22 -16.77
N PHE A 21 11.81 5.83 -15.97
CA PHE A 21 12.80 4.84 -16.40
C PHE A 21 12.19 3.44 -16.64
N PRO A 22 11.39 2.86 -15.72
CA PRO A 22 10.75 1.58 -15.97
C PRO A 22 9.79 1.63 -17.16
N LEU A 23 9.00 2.69 -17.32
CA LEU A 23 8.09 2.82 -18.46
C LEU A 23 8.85 2.90 -19.79
N LYS A 24 9.91 3.71 -19.85
CA LYS A 24 10.77 3.79 -21.03
C LYS A 24 11.39 2.44 -21.37
N PHE A 25 11.82 1.69 -20.35
CA PHE A 25 12.33 0.33 -20.52
C PHE A 25 11.26 -0.62 -21.09
N LEU A 26 10.04 -0.58 -20.56
CA LEU A 26 8.93 -1.41 -21.06
C LEU A 26 8.65 -1.15 -22.55
N PHE A 27 8.60 0.11 -22.96
CA PHE A 27 8.33 0.48 -24.36
C PHE A 27 9.52 0.21 -25.28
N ALA A 28 10.76 0.39 -24.80
CA ALA A 28 11.95 0.15 -25.62
C ALA A 28 12.20 -1.33 -25.92
N TRP A 29 11.80 -2.22 -25.01
CA TRP A 29 12.03 -3.67 -25.12
C TRP A 29 10.77 -4.46 -25.51
N GLU A 30 9.65 -3.78 -25.78
CA GLU A 30 8.37 -4.37 -26.21
C GLU A 30 7.96 -5.59 -25.37
N LEU A 31 8.07 -5.47 -24.05
CA LEU A 31 7.82 -6.59 -23.15
C LEU A 31 6.35 -7.03 -23.16
N ASN A 32 6.14 -8.35 -23.08
CA ASN A 32 4.82 -8.96 -22.99
C ASN A 32 3.96 -8.33 -21.89
N CYS A 33 2.63 -8.35 -22.09
CA CYS A 33 1.65 -7.73 -21.18
C CYS A 33 1.84 -8.14 -19.72
N ALA A 34 2.09 -9.42 -19.45
CA ALA A 34 2.31 -9.92 -18.08
C ALA A 34 3.58 -9.33 -17.42
N CYS A 35 4.69 -9.24 -18.15
CA CYS A 35 5.93 -8.65 -17.65
C CYS A 35 5.75 -7.15 -17.38
N SER A 36 5.07 -6.45 -18.29
CA SER A 36 4.72 -5.04 -18.15
C SER A 36 3.83 -4.78 -16.92
N PHE A 37 2.86 -5.66 -16.66
CA PHE A 37 2.04 -5.60 -15.45
C PHE A 37 2.87 -5.78 -14.17
N ILE A 38 3.78 -6.77 -14.12
CA ILE A 38 4.63 -7.00 -12.94
C ILE A 38 5.52 -5.79 -12.65
N ILE A 39 6.19 -5.25 -13.67
CA ILE A 39 7.11 -4.10 -13.51
C ILE A 39 6.35 -2.86 -13.05
N THR A 40 5.17 -2.58 -13.61
CA THR A 40 4.35 -1.42 -13.20
C THR A 40 3.78 -1.58 -11.80
N CYS A 41 3.34 -2.78 -11.41
CA CYS A 41 2.90 -3.08 -10.05
C CYS A 41 4.03 -2.90 -9.04
N GLU A 42 5.22 -3.45 -9.30
CA GLU A 42 6.37 -3.33 -8.40
C GLU A 42 6.88 -1.88 -8.31
N THR A 43 6.90 -1.14 -9.41
CA THR A 43 7.24 0.28 -9.41
C THR A 43 6.25 1.07 -8.55
N THR A 44 4.95 0.83 -8.70
CA THR A 44 3.92 1.47 -7.87
C THR A 44 4.07 1.10 -6.39
N ARG A 45 4.31 -0.17 -6.10
CA ARG A 45 4.53 -0.69 -4.74
C ARG A 45 5.71 0.02 -4.05
N MET A 46 6.84 0.13 -4.75
CA MET A 46 8.04 0.80 -4.22
C MET A 46 7.81 2.30 -4.03
N ALA A 47 7.10 2.96 -4.95
CA ALA A 47 6.76 4.38 -4.83
C ALA A 47 5.86 4.66 -3.62
N MET A 48 4.83 3.84 -3.39
CA MET A 48 3.94 3.94 -2.23
C MET A 48 4.69 3.77 -0.91
N LYS A 49 5.57 2.75 -0.84
CA LYS A 49 6.40 2.51 0.34
C LYS A 49 7.37 3.65 0.59
N LEU A 50 8.07 4.12 -0.44
CA LEU A 50 8.98 5.25 -0.30
C LEU A 50 8.25 6.51 0.19
N HIS A 51 7.07 6.81 -0.36
CA HIS A 51 6.25 7.93 0.09
C HIS A 51 5.89 7.79 1.58
N SER A 52 5.44 6.62 2.00
CA SER A 52 5.12 6.35 3.40
C SER A 52 6.33 6.54 4.31
N PHE A 53 7.48 5.97 3.96
CA PHE A 53 8.71 6.11 4.74
C PHE A 53 9.13 7.57 4.89
N LEU A 54 9.15 8.32 3.79
CA LEU A 54 9.49 9.74 3.82
C LEU A 54 8.47 10.54 4.64
N ARG A 55 7.18 10.26 4.47
CA ARG A 55 6.13 11.02 5.14
C ARG A 55 6.15 10.85 6.65
N GLU A 56 6.30 9.62 7.15
CA GLU A 56 6.36 9.36 8.59
C GLU A 56 7.61 9.99 9.21
N ASN A 57 8.76 9.91 8.52
CA ASN A 57 10.02 10.47 9.01
C ASN A 57 10.15 11.99 8.82
N MET A 58 9.42 12.60 7.87
CA MET A 58 9.44 14.04 7.63
C MET A 58 8.98 14.82 8.87
N SER A 59 7.94 14.34 9.55
CA SER A 59 7.45 14.97 10.79
C SER A 59 8.53 15.01 11.88
N ARG A 60 9.29 13.92 12.02
CA ARG A 60 10.42 13.78 12.96
C ARG A 60 11.57 14.70 12.57
N ALA A 61 11.89 14.76 11.27
CA ALA A 61 12.94 15.61 10.73
C ALA A 61 12.67 17.10 11.01
N ILE A 62 11.44 17.56 10.74
CA ILE A 62 11.03 18.95 11.00
C ILE A 62 11.06 19.25 12.49
N SER A 63 10.57 18.34 13.33
CA SER A 63 10.60 18.49 14.80
C SER A 63 12.03 18.68 15.31
N LYS A 64 12.95 17.76 14.95
CA LYS A 64 14.36 17.83 15.35
C LYS A 64 15.09 19.08 14.84
N LYS A 65 14.83 19.49 13.60
CA LYS A 65 15.36 20.74 13.01
C LYS A 65 14.88 21.97 13.79
N THR A 66 13.62 21.98 14.22
CA THR A 66 13.01 23.09 14.97
C THR A 66 13.50 23.13 16.42
N SER A 67 13.74 21.98 17.04
CA SER A 67 14.24 21.88 18.42
C SER A 67 15.71 22.27 18.57
N GLY A 68 16.48 22.43 17.48
CA GLY A 68 17.90 22.76 17.54
C GLY A 68 18.75 21.70 18.26
N ALA A 69 18.25 20.48 18.40
CA ALA A 69 18.90 19.43 19.17
C ALA A 69 20.19 18.98 18.46
N THR A 70 21.34 19.28 19.07
CA THR A 70 22.64 18.78 18.65
C THR A 70 22.66 17.27 18.89
N VAL A 71 22.86 16.48 17.83
CA VAL A 71 23.03 15.02 17.95
C VAL A 71 24.29 14.77 18.76
N GLN A 72 24.13 14.34 20.02
CA GLN A 72 25.28 13.95 20.83
C GLN A 72 25.83 12.61 20.34
N PRO A 73 27.17 12.46 20.20
CA PRO A 73 27.77 11.19 19.81
C PRO A 73 27.47 10.13 20.89
N GLY A 74 26.76 9.05 20.53
CA GLY A 74 26.43 7.95 21.44
C GLY A 74 24.97 7.87 21.91
N ALA A 75 24.13 8.87 21.62
CA ALA A 75 22.69 8.71 21.78
C ALA A 75 22.16 7.79 20.67
N THR A 76 21.35 6.78 21.02
CA THR A 76 20.60 5.98 20.03
C THR A 76 19.82 6.96 19.16
N SER A 77 20.20 7.08 17.89
CA SER A 77 19.52 8.03 17.03
C SER A 77 18.06 7.59 16.90
N ASP A 78 17.08 8.45 17.20
CA ASP A 78 15.66 8.13 16.92
C ASP A 78 15.35 8.05 15.40
N TRP A 79 16.37 7.84 14.58
CA TRP A 79 16.26 7.59 13.16
C TRP A 79 16.11 6.09 12.91
N PRO A 80 15.31 5.73 11.91
CA PRO A 80 15.14 4.35 11.56
C PRO A 80 16.44 3.76 11.02
N THR A 81 16.74 2.53 11.42
CA THR A 81 17.92 1.80 10.94
C THR A 81 17.71 1.32 9.51
N VAL A 82 18.81 1.03 8.82
CA VAL A 82 18.74 0.41 7.47
C VAL A 82 18.03 -0.95 7.52
N GLU A 83 18.19 -1.70 8.61
CA GLU A 83 17.49 -2.97 8.81
C GLU A 83 15.96 -2.78 8.85
N GLN A 84 15.47 -1.78 9.59
CA GLN A 84 14.04 -1.45 9.64
C GLN A 84 13.50 -1.04 8.27
N TYR A 85 14.28 -0.26 7.51
CA TYR A 85 13.91 0.14 6.16
C TYR A 85 13.83 -1.05 5.20
N VAL A 86 14.84 -1.93 5.22
CA VAL A 86 14.84 -3.15 4.39
C VAL A 86 13.70 -4.08 4.79
N TYR A 87 13.44 -4.26 6.09
CA TYR A 87 12.30 -5.03 6.58
C TYR A 87 10.98 -4.46 6.04
N PHE A 88 10.79 -3.14 6.12
CA PHE A 88 9.61 -2.47 5.59
C PHE A 88 9.45 -2.66 4.09
N MET A 89 10.54 -2.68 3.32
CA MET A 89 10.45 -2.88 1.86
C MET A 89 9.86 -4.24 1.47
N PHE A 90 10.05 -5.28 2.28
CA PHE A 90 9.53 -6.63 2.04
C PHE A 90 8.28 -6.97 2.88
N CYS A 91 7.95 -6.22 3.93
CA CYS A 91 6.75 -6.52 4.72
C CYS A 91 5.46 -6.28 3.90
N PRO A 92 4.38 -7.05 4.14
CA PRO A 92 3.14 -6.91 3.39
C PRO A 92 2.26 -5.74 3.90
N SER A 93 2.86 -4.57 4.09
CA SER A 93 2.18 -3.33 4.47
C SER A 93 2.77 -2.13 3.71
N PHE A 94 1.95 -1.13 3.43
CA PHE A 94 2.39 0.14 2.85
C PHE A 94 2.53 1.27 3.87
N ILE A 95 2.16 1.03 5.14
CA ILE A 95 2.32 2.02 6.20
C ILE A 95 3.61 1.73 6.95
N TYR A 96 4.55 2.68 6.90
CA TYR A 96 5.80 2.63 7.63
C TYR A 96 5.57 2.77 9.14
N ARG A 97 6.17 1.87 9.92
CA ARG A 97 6.26 1.91 11.38
C ARG A 97 7.64 1.40 11.77
N ASP A 98 8.22 1.94 12.84
CA ASP A 98 9.53 1.47 13.31
C ASP A 98 9.47 0.05 13.88
N GLU A 99 8.31 -0.29 14.46
CA GLU A 99 8.03 -1.60 15.03
C GLU A 99 6.70 -2.11 14.49
N TYR A 100 6.71 -3.37 14.07
CA TYR A 100 5.53 -4.10 13.61
C TYR A 100 5.26 -5.25 14.59
N PRO A 101 3.99 -5.65 14.77
CA PRO A 101 3.69 -6.87 15.52
C PRO A 101 4.36 -8.05 14.82
N ARG A 102 5.12 -8.86 15.57
CA ARG A 102 5.86 -10.01 15.05
C ARG A 102 5.35 -11.32 15.63
N THR A 103 5.38 -12.38 14.83
CA THR A 103 5.11 -13.74 15.31
C THR A 103 6.35 -14.35 15.96
N ASP A 104 6.16 -15.17 16.99
CA ASP A 104 7.26 -15.79 17.74
C ASP A 104 8.10 -16.74 16.88
N THR A 105 7.43 -17.50 16.00
CA THR A 105 8.07 -18.50 15.15
C THR A 105 7.89 -18.19 13.67
N ARG A 106 8.89 -18.60 12.87
CA ARG A 106 8.83 -18.59 11.40
C ARG A 106 8.43 -19.99 10.94
N CYS A 107 7.29 -20.12 10.25
CA CYS A 107 6.85 -21.40 9.70
C CYS A 107 7.03 -21.44 8.18
N VAL A 108 8.22 -21.85 7.72
CA VAL A 108 8.54 -21.93 6.28
C VAL A 108 7.59 -22.88 5.53
N ARG A 109 7.12 -23.95 6.19
CA ARG A 109 6.12 -24.87 5.61
C ARG A 109 4.81 -24.16 5.25
N LYS A 110 4.29 -23.30 6.14
CA LYS A 110 3.06 -22.52 5.86
C LYS A 110 3.30 -21.55 4.70
N ALA A 111 4.44 -20.86 4.70
CA ALA A 111 4.82 -19.97 3.60
C ALA A 111 4.88 -20.73 2.26
N ALA A 112 5.53 -21.90 2.23
CA ALA A 112 5.63 -22.73 1.03
C ALA A 112 4.26 -23.18 0.51
N ILE A 113 3.33 -23.56 1.40
CA ILE A 113 1.94 -23.90 1.01
C ILE A 113 1.25 -22.71 0.37
N HIS A 114 1.36 -21.51 0.95
CA HIS A 114 0.79 -20.30 0.37
C HIS A 114 1.37 -19.97 -1.01
N PHE A 115 2.70 -20.06 -1.19
CA PHE A 115 3.32 -19.85 -2.50
C PHE A 115 2.92 -20.92 -3.51
N PHE A 116 2.74 -22.17 -3.07
CA PHE A 116 2.23 -23.23 -3.92
C PHE A 116 0.79 -22.96 -4.38
N HIS A 117 -0.08 -22.45 -3.51
CA HIS A 117 -1.42 -22.00 -3.91
C HIS A 117 -1.35 -20.87 -4.94
N CYS A 118 -0.45 -19.89 -4.78
CA CYS A 118 -0.24 -18.85 -5.79
C CYS A 118 0.17 -19.44 -7.14
N PHE A 119 1.13 -20.37 -7.14
CA PHE A 119 1.60 -21.01 -8.37
C PHE A 119 0.47 -21.76 -9.09
N ILE A 120 -0.29 -22.59 -8.37
CA ILE A 120 -1.46 -23.28 -8.95
C ILE A 120 -2.46 -22.29 -9.54
N LEU A 121 -2.74 -21.19 -8.85
CA LEU A 121 -3.67 -20.18 -9.35
C LEU A 121 -3.18 -19.46 -10.60
N ILE A 122 -1.87 -19.19 -10.70
CA ILE A 122 -1.28 -18.59 -11.92
C ILE A 122 -1.47 -19.55 -13.10
N GLU A 123 -1.16 -20.83 -12.93
CA GLU A 123 -1.35 -21.82 -13.99
C GLU A 123 -2.83 -22.03 -14.32
N PHE A 124 -3.71 -22.03 -13.32
CA PHE A 124 -5.16 -22.11 -13.52
C PHE A 124 -5.69 -20.92 -14.34
N VAL A 125 -5.28 -19.70 -14.02
CA VAL A 125 -5.65 -18.50 -14.80
C VAL A 125 -5.06 -18.59 -16.21
N ASN A 126 -3.81 -19.02 -16.36
CA ASN A 126 -3.18 -19.22 -17.67
C ASN A 126 -3.97 -20.21 -18.55
N LEU A 127 -4.40 -21.34 -17.99
CA LEU A 127 -5.27 -22.30 -18.68
C LEU A 127 -6.61 -21.68 -19.04
N GLN A 128 -7.25 -20.93 -18.14
CA GLN A 128 -8.51 -20.25 -18.41
C GLN A 128 -8.38 -19.28 -19.60
N PHE A 129 -7.31 -18.49 -19.63
CA PHE A 129 -7.05 -17.57 -20.75
C PHE A 129 -6.77 -18.32 -22.05
N THR A 130 -5.91 -19.35 -22.01
CA THR A 130 -5.50 -20.08 -23.23
C THR A 130 -6.65 -20.91 -23.82
N GLN A 131 -7.50 -21.51 -22.98
CA GLN A 131 -8.55 -22.43 -23.43
C GLN A 131 -9.88 -21.73 -23.74
N TYR A 132 -10.24 -20.68 -22.99
CA TYR A 132 -11.55 -20.04 -23.13
C TYR A 132 -11.48 -18.63 -23.68
N VAL A 133 -10.60 -17.78 -23.15
CA VAL A 133 -10.63 -16.34 -23.48
C VAL A 133 -9.96 -16.07 -24.82
N PHE A 134 -8.74 -16.58 -25.02
CA PHE A 134 -7.92 -16.29 -26.20
C PHE A 134 -8.55 -16.81 -27.51
N PRO A 135 -8.99 -18.08 -27.62
CA PRO A 135 -9.56 -18.58 -28.88
C PRO A 135 -10.84 -17.84 -29.26
N TRP A 136 -11.64 -17.45 -28.27
CA TRP A 136 -12.85 -16.67 -28.49
C TRP A 136 -12.53 -15.24 -28.95
N MET A 137 -11.59 -14.55 -28.28
CA MET A 137 -11.17 -13.19 -28.66
C MET A 137 -10.50 -13.14 -30.04
N ASP A 138 -9.59 -14.07 -30.33
CA ASP A 138 -8.82 -14.12 -31.59
C ASP A 138 -9.73 -14.34 -32.82
N SER A 139 -10.88 -14.99 -32.62
CA SER A 139 -11.86 -15.22 -33.68
C SER A 139 -12.68 -13.99 -34.10
N GLN A 140 -12.61 -12.87 -33.36
CA GLN A 140 -13.43 -11.69 -33.59
C GLN A 140 -12.71 -10.65 -34.46
N ASP A 141 -13.41 -10.09 -35.46
CA ASP A 141 -12.90 -8.94 -36.22
C ASP A 141 -13.26 -7.63 -35.52
N TYR A 142 -12.31 -7.10 -34.74
CA TYR A 142 -12.48 -5.89 -33.95
C TYR A 142 -12.75 -4.63 -34.77
N THR A 143 -12.42 -4.61 -36.07
CA THR A 143 -12.58 -3.41 -36.91
C THR A 143 -14.00 -3.21 -37.40
N SER A 144 -14.81 -4.27 -37.41
CA SER A 144 -16.19 -4.27 -37.91
C SER A 144 -17.24 -4.72 -36.87
N LEU A 145 -16.89 -4.73 -35.58
CA LEU A 145 -17.79 -5.21 -34.53
C LEU A 145 -19.09 -4.38 -34.45
N SER A 146 -20.23 -5.06 -34.55
CA SER A 146 -21.52 -4.44 -34.28
C SER A 146 -21.73 -4.26 -32.77
N VAL A 147 -22.57 -3.30 -32.38
CA VAL A 147 -22.92 -3.08 -30.95
C VAL A 147 -23.50 -4.36 -30.33
N ARG A 148 -24.27 -5.14 -31.11
CA ARG A 148 -24.82 -6.42 -30.66
C ARG A 148 -23.70 -7.39 -30.29
N ASP A 149 -22.68 -7.51 -31.13
CA ASP A 149 -21.57 -8.44 -30.91
C ASP A 149 -20.70 -8.01 -29.73
N ILE A 150 -20.54 -6.70 -29.50
CA ILE A 150 -19.89 -6.16 -28.29
C ILE A 150 -20.68 -6.55 -27.04
N VAL A 151 -22.00 -6.42 -27.04
CA VAL A 151 -22.83 -6.79 -25.89
C VAL A 151 -22.74 -8.30 -25.61
N LEU A 152 -22.85 -9.14 -26.65
CA LEU A 152 -22.70 -10.59 -26.51
C LEU A 152 -21.30 -10.97 -25.99
N SER A 153 -20.28 -10.27 -26.46
CA SER A 153 -18.90 -10.39 -26.02
C SER A 153 -18.73 -10.10 -24.52
N LEU A 154 -19.35 -9.02 -24.04
CA LEU A 154 -19.34 -8.68 -22.62
C LEU A 154 -19.99 -9.78 -21.78
N PHE A 155 -21.15 -10.30 -22.19
CA PHE A 155 -21.83 -11.38 -21.47
C PHE A 155 -21.00 -12.66 -21.42
N ALA A 156 -20.38 -13.06 -22.54
CA ALA A 156 -19.47 -14.20 -22.58
C ALA A 156 -18.25 -14.00 -21.66
N GLY A 157 -17.78 -12.76 -21.51
CA GLY A 157 -16.66 -12.38 -20.66
C GLY A 157 -16.95 -12.35 -19.15
N ILE A 158 -18.22 -12.32 -18.72
CA ILE A 158 -18.59 -12.20 -17.30
C ILE A 158 -18.01 -13.35 -16.47
N LEU A 159 -18.25 -14.58 -16.89
CA LEU A 159 -17.81 -15.76 -16.13
C LEU A 159 -16.28 -15.86 -16.03
N PRO A 160 -15.50 -15.83 -17.13
CA PRO A 160 -14.04 -15.86 -17.03
C PRO A 160 -13.49 -14.65 -16.28
N GLY A 161 -14.11 -13.47 -16.42
CA GLY A 161 -13.74 -12.26 -15.67
C GLY A 161 -13.93 -12.41 -14.17
N MET A 162 -15.08 -12.95 -13.73
CA MET A 162 -15.36 -13.19 -12.32
C MET A 162 -14.41 -14.23 -11.71
N ILE A 163 -14.13 -15.32 -12.43
CA ILE A 163 -13.15 -16.34 -12.01
C ILE A 163 -11.76 -15.69 -11.87
N CYS A 164 -11.33 -14.92 -12.87
CA CYS A 164 -10.05 -14.20 -12.82
C CYS A 164 -9.97 -13.23 -11.64
N LEU A 165 -11.04 -12.48 -11.35
CA LEU A 165 -11.10 -11.55 -10.23
C LEU A 165 -10.94 -12.27 -8.88
N VAL A 166 -11.67 -13.37 -8.67
CA VAL A 166 -11.60 -14.16 -7.42
C VAL A 166 -10.25 -14.86 -7.28
N SER A 167 -9.71 -15.42 -8.37
CA SER A 167 -8.38 -16.02 -8.39
C SER A 167 -7.28 -15.00 -8.09
N LEU A 168 -7.35 -13.79 -8.66
CA LEU A 168 -6.42 -12.70 -8.36
C LEU A 168 -6.52 -12.29 -6.89
N PHE A 169 -7.75 -12.14 -6.37
CA PHE A 169 -7.98 -11.80 -4.97
C PHE A 169 -7.33 -12.84 -4.02
N TYR A 170 -7.65 -14.12 -4.19
CA TYR A 170 -7.12 -15.16 -3.31
C TYR A 170 -5.61 -15.38 -3.53
N GLY A 171 -5.13 -15.34 -4.77
CA GLY A 171 -3.72 -15.50 -5.09
C GLY A 171 -2.87 -14.39 -4.50
N LEU A 172 -3.27 -13.13 -4.69
CA LEU A 172 -2.49 -11.98 -4.25
C LEU A 172 -2.74 -11.62 -2.77
N LEU A 173 -3.99 -11.30 -2.40
CA LEU A 173 -4.27 -10.74 -1.08
C LEU A 173 -4.24 -11.79 0.02
N HIS A 174 -4.69 -13.01 -0.28
CA HIS A 174 -4.65 -14.10 0.71
C HIS A 174 -3.31 -14.82 0.66
N SER A 175 -2.99 -15.51 -0.44
CA SER A 175 -1.86 -16.43 -0.48
C SER A 175 -0.51 -15.71 -0.52
N TRP A 176 -0.30 -14.77 -1.44
CA TRP A 176 0.98 -14.08 -1.57
C TRP A 176 1.33 -13.24 -0.33
N LEU A 177 0.41 -12.40 0.15
CA LEU A 177 0.67 -11.59 1.34
C LEU A 177 0.85 -12.43 2.61
N ASN A 178 0.10 -13.52 2.81
CA ASN A 178 0.34 -14.41 3.95
C ASN A 178 1.65 -15.19 3.82
N GLY A 179 2.03 -15.61 2.60
CA GLY A 179 3.32 -16.22 2.32
C GLY A 179 4.49 -15.32 2.75
N PHE A 180 4.47 -14.05 2.33
CA PHE A 180 5.44 -13.06 2.79
C PHE A 180 5.34 -12.76 4.28
N SER A 181 4.14 -12.74 4.84
CA SER A 181 3.94 -12.53 6.28
C SER A 181 4.61 -13.62 7.12
N GLU A 182 4.47 -14.87 6.73
CA GLU A 182 5.11 -16.00 7.41
C GLU A 182 6.64 -15.95 7.29
N LEU A 183 7.17 -15.60 6.11
CA LEU A 183 8.61 -15.44 5.91
C LEU A 183 9.18 -14.29 6.76
N MET A 184 8.47 -13.15 6.79
CA MET A 184 8.90 -11.93 7.48
C MET A 184 8.50 -11.90 8.96
N ARG A 185 7.85 -12.95 9.48
CA ARG A 185 7.27 -13.00 10.84
C ARG A 185 6.33 -11.82 11.11
N PHE A 186 5.61 -11.36 10.10
CA PHE A 186 4.65 -10.26 10.22
C PHE A 186 3.36 -10.77 10.88
N GLY A 187 2.97 -10.12 11.98
CA GLY A 187 1.82 -10.52 12.80
C GLY A 187 0.49 -9.90 12.38
N ASP A 188 0.51 -8.75 11.70
CA ASP A 188 -0.71 -8.08 11.24
C ASP A 188 -1.17 -8.65 9.89
N ARG A 189 -1.99 -9.69 9.92
CA ARG A 189 -2.35 -10.46 8.72
C ARG A 189 -3.72 -10.11 8.14
N GLN A 190 -4.25 -8.97 8.55
CA GLN A 190 -5.57 -8.52 8.16
C GLN A 190 -5.50 -7.70 6.87
N PHE A 191 -5.34 -8.37 5.73
CA PHE A 191 -5.17 -7.71 4.42
C PHE A 191 -6.49 -7.33 3.73
N TYR A 192 -7.59 -7.96 4.13
CA TYR A 192 -8.93 -7.74 3.60
C TYR A 192 -9.98 -8.11 4.65
N MET A 193 -11.22 -7.70 4.39
CA MET A 193 -12.42 -8.00 5.18
C MET A 193 -13.45 -8.73 4.31
N ASN A 194 -14.65 -8.99 4.86
CA ASN A 194 -15.77 -9.64 4.19
C ASN A 194 -16.38 -8.75 3.08
N TRP A 195 -15.60 -8.39 2.07
CA TRP A 195 -16.00 -7.50 0.97
C TRP A 195 -17.13 -8.08 0.11
N TRP A 196 -17.30 -9.41 0.11
CA TRP A 196 -18.36 -10.09 -0.62
C TRP A 196 -19.75 -9.95 0.04
N HIS A 197 -19.80 -9.52 1.31
CA HIS A 197 -21.04 -9.19 2.02
C HIS A 197 -21.26 -7.67 2.14
N ALA A 198 -20.55 -6.85 1.35
CA ALA A 198 -20.70 -5.40 1.44
C ALA A 198 -22.09 -4.95 0.96
N ASP A 199 -22.77 -4.11 1.76
CA ASP A 199 -24.11 -3.62 1.43
C ASP A 199 -24.08 -2.47 0.40
N ASN A 200 -22.93 -1.84 0.22
CA ASN A 200 -22.74 -0.72 -0.70
C ASN A 200 -21.30 -0.65 -1.23
N MET A 201 -21.12 0.12 -2.30
CA MET A 201 -19.80 0.27 -2.95
C MET A 201 -18.74 0.90 -2.04
N ALA A 202 -19.12 1.85 -1.17
CA ALA A 202 -18.16 2.47 -0.26
C ALA A 202 -17.61 1.48 0.77
N GLU A 203 -18.42 0.53 1.23
CA GLU A 203 -17.98 -0.57 2.08
C GLU A 203 -17.11 -1.56 1.31
N TYR A 204 -17.49 -1.92 0.08
CA TYR A 204 -16.69 -2.80 -0.78
C TYR A 204 -15.24 -2.29 -0.94
N TYR A 205 -15.06 -1.01 -1.29
CA TYR A 205 -13.73 -0.42 -1.48
C TYR A 205 -12.89 -0.38 -0.20
N ARG A 206 -13.54 -0.24 0.97
CA ARG A 206 -12.84 -0.26 2.27
C ARG A 206 -12.42 -1.66 2.68
N ASN A 207 -13.20 -2.67 2.30
CA ASN A 207 -13.03 -4.04 2.77
C ASN A 207 -12.20 -4.92 1.81
N TRP A 208 -12.09 -4.57 0.53
CA TRP A 208 -11.42 -5.40 -0.48
C TRP A 208 -9.92 -5.53 -0.27
N ASN A 209 -9.19 -4.41 -0.23
CA ASN A 209 -7.72 -4.37 -0.08
C ASN A 209 -7.35 -3.33 0.97
N LEU A 210 -7.25 -3.78 2.22
CA LEU A 210 -6.93 -2.91 3.35
C LEU A 210 -5.53 -2.29 3.20
N VAL A 211 -4.56 -3.01 2.63
CA VAL A 211 -3.19 -2.52 2.49
C VAL A 211 -3.11 -1.26 1.62
N VAL A 212 -3.85 -1.24 0.51
CA VAL A 212 -3.96 -0.07 -0.37
C VAL A 212 -4.90 0.98 0.21
N HIS A 213 -6.05 0.55 0.72
CA HIS A 213 -7.05 1.45 1.31
C HIS A 213 -6.45 2.28 2.44
N ASP A 214 -5.72 1.66 3.37
CA ASP A 214 -5.16 2.34 4.53
C ASP A 214 -4.06 3.32 4.13
N TRP A 215 -3.27 3.00 3.10
CA TRP A 215 -2.29 3.92 2.53
C TRP A 215 -2.98 5.14 1.90
N LEU A 216 -4.00 4.93 1.07
CA LEU A 216 -4.78 6.01 0.45
C LEU A 216 -5.44 6.88 1.52
N TYR A 217 -6.00 6.27 2.55
CA TYR A 217 -6.63 6.98 3.64
C TYR A 217 -5.62 7.83 4.44
N ALA A 218 -4.48 7.23 4.82
CA ALA A 218 -3.49 7.86 5.69
C ALA A 218 -2.70 8.98 5.01
N TYR A 219 -2.35 8.81 3.74
CA TYR A 219 -1.41 9.69 3.02
C TYR A 219 -2.04 10.54 1.92
N VAL A 220 -3.19 10.13 1.38
CA VAL A 220 -3.89 10.92 0.36
C VAL A 220 -5.08 11.62 1.00
N TYR A 221 -6.08 10.87 1.45
CA TYR A 221 -7.34 11.43 1.93
C TYR A 221 -7.14 12.36 3.12
N ARG A 222 -6.44 11.91 4.17
CA ARG A 222 -6.22 12.71 5.39
C ARG A 222 -5.47 14.01 5.11
N ASP A 223 -4.54 14.00 4.17
CA ASP A 223 -3.65 15.12 3.93
C ASP A 223 -4.24 16.13 2.96
N VAL A 224 -4.93 15.65 1.92
CA VAL A 224 -5.76 16.49 1.07
C VAL A 224 -6.88 17.13 1.88
N SER A 225 -7.53 16.37 2.78
CA SER A 225 -8.58 16.92 3.66
C SER A 225 -8.04 18.02 4.57
N LYS A 226 -6.87 17.83 5.18
CA LYS A 226 -6.22 18.88 5.98
C LYS A 226 -5.92 20.12 5.15
N LEU A 227 -5.35 19.95 3.95
CA LEU A 227 -5.05 21.06 3.04
C LEU A 227 -6.31 21.83 2.67
N ILE A 228 -7.40 21.13 2.32
CA ILE A 228 -8.68 21.75 1.98
C ILE A 228 -9.24 22.51 3.19
N LEU A 229 -9.21 21.94 4.39
CA LEU A 229 -9.68 22.61 5.60
C LEU A 229 -8.87 23.87 5.93
N GLU A 230 -7.55 23.83 5.75
CA GLU A 230 -6.66 24.99 5.90
C GLU A 230 -6.98 26.09 4.87
N LEU A 231 -7.39 25.73 3.66
CA LEU A 231 -7.79 26.67 2.61
C LEU A 231 -9.18 27.29 2.83
N ILE A 232 -10.14 26.52 3.36
CA ILE A 232 -11.54 26.96 3.51
C ILE A 232 -11.79 27.67 4.85
N GLU A 233 -11.23 27.18 5.96
CA GLU A 233 -11.47 27.73 7.31
C GLU A 233 -10.16 27.91 8.11
N PRO A 234 -9.29 28.87 7.75
CA PRO A 234 -8.00 29.07 8.42
C PRO A 234 -8.15 29.37 9.93
N SER A 235 -9.28 29.91 10.39
CA SER A 235 -9.53 30.27 11.79
C SER A 235 -9.80 29.07 12.71
N LYS A 236 -10.39 27.96 12.22
CA LYS A 236 -10.69 26.78 13.06
C LYS A 236 -9.45 25.91 13.31
N TYR A 237 -8.51 25.88 12.36
CA TYR A 237 -7.33 25.02 12.47
C TYR A 237 -6.30 25.55 13.48
N VAL A 238 -6.14 26.88 13.58
CA VAL A 238 -5.29 27.53 14.58
C VAL A 238 -5.77 27.21 16.01
N ASN A 239 -7.08 27.26 16.25
CA ASN A 239 -7.66 26.97 17.57
C ASN A 239 -7.54 25.48 17.96
N GLY A 240 -7.68 24.55 17.00
CA GLY A 240 -7.55 23.11 17.27
C GLY A 240 -6.11 22.63 17.54
N LEU A 241 -5.10 23.36 17.05
CA LEU A 241 -3.68 23.10 17.37
C LEU A 241 -3.32 23.55 18.79
N ASP A 242 -3.90 24.65 19.27
CA ASP A 242 -3.71 25.12 20.64
C ASP A 242 -4.38 24.19 21.66
N GLU A 243 -5.60 23.71 21.40
CA GLU A 243 -6.28 22.73 22.27
C GLU A 243 -5.55 21.37 22.35
N LYS A 244 -4.97 20.88 21.23
CA LYS A 244 -4.19 19.63 21.26
C LYS A 244 -2.86 19.79 21.99
N LYS A 245 -2.22 20.96 21.95
CA LYS A 245 -1.01 21.26 22.73
C LYS A 245 -1.28 21.31 24.25
N THR A 246 -2.42 21.87 24.67
CA THR A 246 -2.83 21.86 26.10
C THR A 246 -3.25 20.47 26.56
N SER A 247 -3.96 19.70 25.73
CA SER A 247 -4.34 18.32 26.04
C SER A 247 -3.11 17.41 26.23
N PHE A 248 -2.12 17.46 25.33
CA PHE A 248 -0.88 16.66 25.42
C PHE A 248 -0.06 16.98 26.69
N ARG A 249 0.01 18.26 27.10
CA ARG A 249 0.66 18.67 28.36
C ARG A 249 -0.05 18.09 29.58
N SER A 250 -1.38 18.00 29.56
CA SER A 250 -2.17 17.45 30.68
C SER A 250 -2.15 15.92 30.76
N ALA A 251 -1.96 15.22 29.63
CA ALA A 251 -1.86 13.76 29.59
C ALA A 251 -0.47 13.27 30.05
N SER A 252 0.60 14.01 29.71
CA SER A 252 1.97 13.73 30.16
C SER A 252 2.12 13.82 31.68
N MET A 253 1.38 14.69 32.38
CA MET A 253 1.41 14.77 33.85
C MET A 253 0.67 13.64 34.57
N ARG A 254 -0.20 12.86 33.92
CA ARG A 254 -0.99 11.79 34.58
C ARG A 254 -0.36 10.40 34.52
N GLN A 255 0.71 10.20 33.75
CA GLN A 255 1.36 8.89 33.56
C GLN A 255 2.44 8.54 34.61
N THR A 256 2.70 9.40 35.59
CA THR A 256 3.71 9.17 36.65
C THR A 256 3.16 8.60 37.97
N ALA A 257 1.89 8.19 38.04
CA ALA A 257 1.32 7.54 39.22
C ALA A 257 1.15 6.01 39.00
N PRO A 258 1.71 5.14 39.87
CA PRO A 258 1.61 3.70 39.71
C PRO A 258 0.19 3.21 40.05
N ARG A 259 -0.48 2.57 39.09
CA ARG A 259 -1.75 1.87 39.35
C ARG A 259 -1.47 0.48 39.90
N LEU A 260 -1.55 0.38 41.23
CA LEU A 260 -1.82 -0.86 41.96
C LEU A 260 -3.06 -1.56 41.38
N GLY A 261 -2.98 -2.89 41.29
CA GLY A 261 -3.92 -3.73 40.57
C GLY A 261 -5.31 -3.88 41.18
N ARG A 262 -6.15 -4.63 40.46
CA ARG A 262 -7.15 -5.56 40.98
C ARG A 262 -7.86 -6.27 39.84
N LEU A 263 -7.99 -7.60 40.05
CA LEU A 263 -8.89 -8.60 39.47
C LEU A 263 -8.63 -9.01 38.02
#